data_AF-A0AAN6GXU3-F1
#
_entry.id   AF-A0AAN6GXU3-F1
#
_cell.length_a   1.000
_cell.length_b   1.000
_cell.length_c   1.000
_cell.angle_alpha   90.00
_cell.angle_beta   90.00
_cell.angle_gamma   90.00
#
_symmetry.space_group_name_H-M   'P 1'
#
loop_
_entity.id
_entity.type
_entity.pdbx_description
1 polymer ?
#
loop_
_entity_poly.entity_id
_entity_poly.type
_entity_poly.pdbx_seq_one_letter_code
_entity_poly.pdbx_strand_id
1 'polypeptide(L)'
;QYQAQSFPDSHIPNNTVAPWLDDLYIFGAASPQQGILYQVNSAGNGVTFEYYVGRYQGAAGQVYHFTVDYSMLRPGVFVYTYYATGGGGDDGVHAAVGMQGMTSTGQESGTTYSAFSNDITPGLVVTCNSILGTCVTTTP
;
A
#
# COMPACT_ATOMS: atom_id res chain seq x y z
N GLN A 1 17.38 2.26 -8.80
CA GLN A 1 16.05 2.83 -8.51
C GLN A 1 15.04 1.78 -8.90
N TYR A 2 14.32 1.22 -7.93
CA TYR A 2 13.22 0.31 -8.23
C TYR A 2 12.06 1.15 -8.78
N GLN A 3 11.41 0.67 -9.84
CA GLN A 3 10.25 1.33 -10.43
C GLN A 3 9.02 0.52 -10.05
N ALA A 4 7.91 1.21 -9.80
CA ALA A 4 6.61 0.58 -9.65
C ALA A 4 6.33 -0.37 -10.83
N GLN A 5 5.82 -1.56 -10.52
CA GLN A 5 5.44 -2.56 -11.51
C GLN A 5 3.92 -2.73 -11.54
N SER A 6 3.40 -3.09 -12.71
CA SER A 6 2.01 -3.51 -12.84
C SER A 6 1.82 -4.92 -12.31
N PHE A 7 0.70 -5.18 -11.64
CA PHE A 7 0.32 -6.54 -11.26
C PHE A 7 -0.42 -7.28 -12.39
N PRO A 8 -0.35 -8.62 -12.44
CA PRO A 8 0.34 -9.51 -11.50
C PRO A 8 1.86 -9.53 -11.67
N ASP A 9 2.59 -9.68 -10.56
CA ASP A 9 4.04 -9.83 -10.48
C ASP A 9 4.39 -11.22 -9.93
N SER A 10 5.18 -11.98 -10.68
CA SER A 10 5.62 -13.33 -10.34
C SER A 10 6.62 -13.39 -9.18
N HIS A 11 7.17 -12.25 -8.74
CA HIS A 11 8.14 -12.18 -7.64
C HIS A 11 7.48 -12.04 -6.26
N ILE A 12 6.16 -11.84 -6.19
CA ILE A 12 5.40 -11.82 -4.93
C ILE A 12 4.33 -12.91 -4.92
N PRO A 13 3.85 -13.36 -3.75
CA PRO A 13 2.83 -14.40 -3.68
C PRO A 13 1.55 -14.06 -4.47
N ASN A 14 0.92 -15.08 -5.07
CA ASN A 14 -0.26 -14.89 -5.92
C ASN A 14 -1.44 -14.27 -5.19
N ASN A 15 -1.58 -14.49 -3.88
CA ASN A 15 -2.55 -13.81 -3.04
C ASN A 15 -1.82 -12.80 -2.16
N THR A 16 -1.58 -11.62 -2.70
CA THR A 16 -0.93 -10.54 -1.97
C THR A 16 -1.83 -9.33 -1.99
N VAL A 17 -2.13 -8.86 -0.78
CA VAL A 17 -2.72 -7.55 -0.58
C VAL A 17 -1.75 -6.74 0.25
N ALA A 18 -1.39 -5.58 -0.28
CA ALA A 18 -0.39 -4.63 0.22
C ALA A 18 1.06 -4.89 -0.21
N PRO A 19 1.93 -3.87 -0.13
CA PRO A 19 1.70 -2.42 -0.23
C PRO A 19 2.55 -1.85 -1.38
N TRP A 20 2.46 -0.53 -1.57
CA TRP A 20 3.52 0.32 -2.14
C TRP A 20 4.75 -0.38 -2.76
N LEU A 21 4.87 -0.39 -4.08
CA LEU A 21 6.03 -0.95 -4.81
C LEU A 21 7.22 0.03 -4.92
N ASP A 22 7.59 0.67 -3.82
CA ASP A 22 8.84 1.43 -3.76
C ASP A 22 9.50 1.20 -2.41
N ASP A 23 10.72 0.67 -2.44
CA ASP A 23 11.79 0.96 -1.51
C ASP A 23 11.36 1.14 -0.03
N LEU A 24 10.46 0.33 0.53
CA LEU A 24 10.09 0.48 1.95
C LEU A 24 11.21 -0.10 2.82
N TYR A 25 11.64 0.66 3.82
CA TYR A 25 12.73 0.26 4.68
C TYR A 25 12.49 0.68 6.12
N ILE A 26 12.76 -0.23 7.06
CA ILE A 26 12.76 0.09 8.49
C ILE A 26 14.21 0.34 8.91
N PHE A 27 14.52 1.59 9.23
CA PHE A 27 15.79 1.97 9.83
C PHE A 27 15.76 1.59 11.32
N GLY A 28 16.54 0.59 11.73
CA GLY A 28 16.51 0.02 13.09
C GLY A 28 16.83 0.99 14.25
N ALA A 29 17.35 2.18 13.96
CA ALA A 29 17.62 3.25 14.93
C ALA A 29 16.85 4.55 14.63
N ALA A 30 15.78 4.50 13.83
CA ALA A 30 14.97 5.68 13.51
C ALA A 30 14.28 6.26 14.76
N SER A 31 14.16 7.59 14.78
CA SER A 31 13.35 8.33 15.75
C SER A 31 12.46 9.34 14.99
N PRO A 32 11.12 9.23 15.09
CA PRO A 32 10.37 8.23 15.85
C PRO A 32 10.57 6.81 15.28
N GLN A 33 10.30 5.80 16.11
CA GLN A 33 10.51 4.39 15.76
C GLN A 33 9.66 4.02 14.54
N GLN A 34 10.32 3.44 13.54
CA GLN A 34 9.66 2.91 12.34
C GLN A 34 9.16 1.49 12.58
N GLY A 35 8.07 1.13 11.90
CA GLY A 35 7.46 -0.19 12.03
C GLY A 35 6.18 -0.35 11.22
N ILE A 36 5.67 -1.57 11.29
CA ILE A 36 4.34 -1.93 10.83
C ILE A 36 3.56 -2.36 12.07
N LEU A 37 2.55 -1.58 12.43
CA LEU A 37 1.69 -1.85 13.58
C LEU A 37 0.32 -2.31 13.08
N TYR A 38 -0.46 -2.93 13.95
CA TYR A 38 -1.84 -3.26 13.63
C TYR A 38 -2.75 -3.13 14.85
N GLN A 39 -4.00 -2.80 14.59
CA GLN A 39 -5.06 -2.78 15.57
C GLN A 39 -6.27 -3.55 15.04
N VAL A 40 -6.76 -4.50 15.83
CA VAL A 40 -8.06 -5.13 15.59
C VAL A 40 -9.14 -4.27 16.23
N ASN A 41 -10.24 -4.02 15.52
CA ASN A 41 -11.35 -3.25 16.08
C ASN A 41 -12.02 -3.99 17.25
N SER A 42 -12.75 -3.27 18.10
CA SER A 42 -13.40 -3.85 19.28
C SER A 42 -14.44 -4.93 18.95
N ALA A 43 -15.00 -4.89 17.75
CA ALA A 43 -15.94 -5.89 17.23
C ALA A 43 -15.25 -7.17 16.70
N GLY A 44 -13.91 -7.21 16.62
CA GLY A 44 -13.16 -8.35 16.12
C GLY A 44 -13.34 -8.65 14.63
N ASN A 45 -13.92 -7.73 13.85
CA ASN A 45 -14.28 -7.93 12.45
C ASN A 45 -13.60 -6.93 11.50
N GLY A 46 -12.55 -6.27 11.96
CA GLY A 46 -11.73 -5.38 11.16
C GLY A 46 -10.33 -5.24 11.73
N VAL A 47 -9.37 -4.98 10.87
CA VAL A 47 -7.98 -4.70 11.21
C VAL A 47 -7.52 -3.48 10.43
N THR A 48 -6.82 -2.59 11.13
CA THR A 48 -6.08 -1.48 10.54
C THR A 48 -4.60 -1.77 10.71
N PHE A 49 -3.87 -1.83 9.61
CA PHE A 49 -2.42 -1.88 9.61
C PHE A 49 -1.87 -0.47 9.44
N GLU A 50 -0.97 -0.03 10.31
CA GLU A 50 -0.27 1.24 10.18
C GLU A 50 1.16 1.00 9.73
N TYR A 51 1.55 1.67 8.64
CA TYR A 51 2.90 1.67 8.12
C TYR A 51 3.53 3.01 8.42
N TYR A 52 4.57 3.01 9.26
CA TYR A 52 5.44 4.16 9.48
C TYR A 52 6.87 3.73 9.17
N VAL A 53 7.28 3.91 7.91
CA VAL A 53 8.51 3.31 7.35
C VAL A 53 9.30 4.35 6.59
N GLY A 54 10.61 4.14 6.46
CA GLY A 54 11.47 4.97 5.63
C GLY A 54 11.53 4.49 4.18
N ARG A 55 12.26 5.24 3.36
CA ARG A 55 12.65 4.82 2.01
C ARG A 55 14.03 4.16 1.98
N TYR A 56 14.16 3.03 1.29
CA TYR A 56 15.39 2.30 1.03
C TYR A 56 16.31 3.20 0.21
N GLN A 57 17.55 3.35 0.67
CA GLN A 57 18.53 4.33 0.15
C GLN A 57 18.09 5.81 0.22
N GLY A 58 16.93 6.11 0.82
CA GLY A 58 16.49 7.48 1.10
C GLY A 58 17.21 8.09 2.30
N ALA A 59 17.06 9.40 2.46
CA ALA A 59 17.52 10.08 3.68
C ALA A 59 16.67 9.66 4.88
N ALA A 60 17.24 9.65 6.09
CA ALA A 60 16.57 9.19 7.31
C ALA A 60 15.24 9.92 7.65
N GLY A 61 15.02 11.11 7.07
CA GLY A 61 13.77 11.88 7.21
C GLY A 61 12.72 11.62 6.13
N GLN A 62 13.02 10.80 5.11
CA GLN A 62 12.06 10.43 4.08
C GLN A 62 11.19 9.28 4.59
N VAL A 63 10.04 9.63 5.16
CA VAL A 63 9.09 8.69 5.76
C VAL A 63 7.82 8.57 4.94
N TYR A 64 7.37 7.33 4.80
CA TYR A 64 6.04 6.95 4.35
C TYR A 64 5.19 6.65 5.58
N HIS A 65 4.04 7.32 5.67
CA HIS A 65 3.06 7.09 6.71
C HIS A 65 1.69 6.88 6.08
N PHE A 66 1.10 5.70 6.29
CA PHE A 66 -0.21 5.36 5.76
C PHE A 66 -0.86 4.24 6.57
N THR A 67 -2.18 4.12 6.48
CA THR A 67 -2.93 2.98 7.01
C THR A 67 -3.54 2.14 5.90
N VAL A 68 -3.74 0.85 6.20
CA VAL A 68 -4.49 -0.10 5.37
C VAL A 68 -5.60 -0.67 6.23
N ASP A 69 -6.84 -0.32 5.91
CA ASP A 69 -8.03 -0.80 6.59
C ASP A 69 -8.63 -2.00 5.86
N TYR A 70 -8.88 -3.06 6.61
CA TYR A 70 -9.59 -4.24 6.15
C TYR A 70 -10.77 -4.54 7.06
N SER A 71 -11.94 -4.77 6.47
CA SER A 71 -13.14 -5.20 7.18
C SER A 71 -13.56 -6.59 6.71
N MET A 72 -13.72 -7.51 7.66
CA MET A 72 -14.23 -8.85 7.40
C MET A 72 -15.70 -8.82 6.92
N LEU A 73 -16.42 -7.71 7.12
CA LEU A 73 -17.77 -7.50 6.57
C LEU A 73 -17.76 -7.17 5.07
N ARG A 74 -16.61 -6.75 4.53
CA ARG A 74 -16.40 -6.45 3.12
C ARG A 74 -15.13 -7.18 2.64
N PRO A 75 -15.16 -8.53 2.61
CA PRO A 75 -13.98 -9.31 2.26
C PRO A 75 -13.51 -8.93 0.85
N GLY A 76 -12.19 -8.87 0.66
CA GLY A 76 -11.58 -8.48 -0.62
C GLY A 76 -11.49 -6.97 -0.86
N VAL A 77 -11.97 -6.13 0.07
CA VAL A 77 -11.85 -4.66 -0.01
C VAL A 77 -10.82 -4.17 1.00
N PHE A 78 -9.86 -3.38 0.51
CA PHE A 78 -8.79 -2.78 1.29
C PHE A 78 -8.76 -1.28 1.00
N VAL A 79 -8.67 -0.48 2.06
CA VAL A 79 -8.66 0.98 1.95
C VAL A 79 -7.32 1.50 2.44
N TYR A 80 -6.57 2.13 1.56
CA TYR A 80 -5.29 2.76 1.85
C TYR A 80 -5.53 4.24 2.11
N THR A 81 -5.02 4.77 3.23
CA THR A 81 -5.09 6.20 3.56
C THR A 81 -3.69 6.73 3.78
N TYR A 82 -3.27 7.70 2.98
CA TYR A 82 -1.91 8.23 2.98
C TYR A 82 -1.80 9.51 3.80
N TYR A 83 -0.83 9.58 4.71
CA TYR A 83 -0.55 10.75 5.55
C TYR A 83 0.78 11.43 5.18
N ALA A 84 1.79 10.65 4.78
CA ALA A 84 3.08 11.15 4.31
C ALA A 84 3.67 10.24 3.22
N THR A 85 4.36 10.83 2.25
CA THR A 85 4.80 10.15 1.02
C THR A 85 6.29 10.36 0.69
N GLY A 86 7.18 10.35 1.69
CA GLY A 86 8.63 10.38 1.46
C GLY A 86 9.26 11.78 1.35
N GLY A 87 8.45 12.86 1.37
CA GLY A 87 8.88 14.26 1.45
C GLY A 87 9.01 14.99 0.11
N GLY A 88 9.05 16.33 0.15
CA GLY A 88 8.75 17.24 -0.98
C GLY A 88 9.61 17.19 -2.25
N GLY A 89 10.59 16.30 -2.35
CA GLY A 89 11.41 16.09 -3.56
C GLY A 89 11.02 14.84 -4.36
N ASP A 90 10.27 13.91 -3.76
CA ASP A 90 9.92 12.60 -4.32
C ASP A 90 8.60 12.10 -3.71
N ASP A 91 7.60 13.00 -3.67
CA ASP A 91 6.27 12.82 -3.06
C ASP A 91 5.45 11.68 -3.71
N GLY A 92 5.90 10.43 -3.58
CA GLY A 92 5.26 9.27 -4.19
C GLY A 92 5.38 9.22 -5.72
N VAL A 93 6.41 9.83 -6.31
CA VAL A 93 6.64 9.84 -7.77
C VAL A 93 6.82 8.42 -8.33
N HIS A 94 7.38 7.52 -7.51
CA HIS A 94 7.63 6.13 -7.89
C HIS A 94 6.70 5.15 -7.19
N ALA A 95 5.64 5.67 -6.58
CA ALA A 95 4.72 4.92 -5.75
C ALA A 95 3.57 4.33 -6.53
N ALA A 96 3.29 3.06 -6.29
CA ALA A 96 2.07 2.42 -6.76
C ALA A 96 1.50 1.50 -5.69
N VAL A 97 0.18 1.43 -5.63
CA VAL A 97 -0.54 0.52 -4.73
C VAL A 97 -1.36 -0.45 -5.54
N GLY A 98 -1.46 -1.68 -5.09
CA GLY A 98 -2.24 -2.68 -5.79
C GLY A 98 -2.47 -3.93 -4.97
N MET A 99 -3.13 -4.87 -5.63
CA MET A 99 -3.40 -6.19 -5.12
C MET A 99 -3.32 -7.20 -6.26
N GLN A 100 -2.89 -8.42 -5.93
CA GLN A 100 -2.95 -9.55 -6.85
C GLN A 100 -3.57 -10.78 -6.19
N GLY A 101 -4.21 -11.59 -7.04
CA GLY A 101 -4.96 -12.77 -6.67
C GLY A 101 -4.99 -13.79 -7.81
N MET A 102 -5.72 -14.87 -7.58
CA MET A 102 -6.05 -15.86 -8.60
C MET A 102 -7.50 -15.68 -9.06
N THR A 103 -7.73 -15.74 -10.38
CA THR A 103 -9.08 -15.81 -10.95
C THR A 103 -9.72 -17.18 -10.67
N SER A 104 -11.02 -17.29 -10.90
CA SER A 104 -11.74 -18.58 -10.82
C SER A 104 -11.24 -19.63 -11.81
N THR A 105 -10.50 -19.23 -12.86
CA THR A 105 -9.87 -20.13 -13.84
C THR A 105 -8.42 -20.48 -13.50
N GLY A 106 -7.93 -20.03 -12.34
CA GLY A 106 -6.56 -20.30 -11.89
C GLY A 106 -5.49 -19.48 -12.61
N GLN A 107 -5.86 -18.34 -13.20
CA GLN A 107 -4.90 -17.39 -13.76
C GLN A 107 -4.58 -16.30 -12.75
N GLU A 108 -3.36 -15.79 -12.76
CA GLU A 108 -2.99 -14.62 -11.95
C GLU A 108 -3.70 -13.37 -12.49
N SER A 109 -4.19 -12.54 -11.57
CA SER A 109 -4.83 -11.27 -11.88
C SER A 109 -4.45 -10.26 -10.83
N GLY A 110 -4.22 -9.03 -11.26
CA GLY A 110 -3.93 -7.95 -10.35
C GLY A 110 -4.45 -6.62 -10.85
N THR A 111 -4.52 -5.68 -9.93
CA THR A 111 -4.97 -4.32 -10.19
C THR A 111 -4.05 -3.37 -9.43
N THR A 112 -3.67 -2.28 -10.09
CA THR A 112 -2.68 -1.32 -9.59
C THR A 112 -3.19 0.08 -9.85
N TYR A 113 -2.99 0.96 -8.88
CA TYR A 113 -3.14 2.40 -9.01
C TYR A 113 -1.75 3.07 -8.98
N SER A 114 -1.56 4.10 -9.80
CA SER A 114 -0.33 4.92 -9.82
C SER A 114 0.93 4.20 -10.33
N ALA A 115 0.81 3.10 -11.10
CA ALA A 115 1.96 2.34 -11.60
C ALA A 115 2.98 3.16 -12.42
N PHE A 116 2.52 4.24 -13.07
CA PHE A 116 3.34 5.06 -13.97
C PHE A 116 3.07 6.56 -13.84
N SER A 117 2.43 6.97 -12.76
CA SER A 117 2.01 8.35 -12.50
C SER A 117 2.28 8.69 -11.05
N ASN A 118 2.58 9.95 -10.72
CA ASN A 118 2.97 10.39 -9.38
C ASN A 118 1.72 10.64 -8.52
N ASP A 119 0.81 9.68 -8.46
CA ASP A 119 -0.54 9.96 -7.97
C ASP A 119 -0.71 9.64 -6.48
N ILE A 120 0.29 9.05 -5.81
CA ILE A 120 0.26 8.80 -4.38
C ILE A 120 0.72 10.03 -3.60
N THR A 121 -0.24 10.82 -3.13
CA THR A 121 0.00 12.08 -2.39
C THR A 121 -0.57 12.04 -0.97
N PRO A 122 -0.09 12.90 -0.05
CA PRO A 122 -0.69 13.02 1.28
C PRO A 122 -2.18 13.38 1.21
N GLY A 123 -3.00 12.70 2.02
CA GLY A 123 -4.46 12.83 2.03
C GLY A 123 -5.18 11.92 1.03
N LEU A 124 -4.45 11.20 0.17
CA LEU A 124 -5.06 10.28 -0.78
C LEU A 124 -5.71 9.08 -0.05
N VAL A 125 -6.89 8.69 -0.52
CA VAL A 125 -7.53 7.43 -0.16
C VAL A 125 -7.70 6.58 -1.42
N VAL A 126 -7.17 5.36 -1.39
CA VAL A 126 -7.31 4.38 -2.48
C VAL A 126 -8.06 3.17 -1.99
N THR A 127 -9.15 2.82 -2.66
CA THR A 127 -9.90 1.59 -2.40
C THR A 127 -9.52 0.55 -3.45
N CYS A 128 -8.92 -0.55 -2.99
CA CYS A 128 -8.64 -1.73 -3.79
C CYS A 128 -9.67 -2.82 -3.49
N ASN A 129 -10.29 -3.37 -4.54
CA ASN A 129 -11.35 -4.36 -4.46
C ASN A 129 -11.03 -5.54 -5.39
N SER A 130 -10.75 -6.71 -4.82
CA SER A 130 -10.43 -7.94 -5.59
C SER A 130 -11.62 -8.48 -6.37
N ILE A 131 -12.84 -8.27 -5.88
CA ILE A 131 -14.06 -8.77 -6.52
C ILE A 131 -14.30 -8.00 -7.83
N LEU A 132 -14.02 -6.70 -7.82
CA LEU A 132 -14.18 -5.83 -8.99
C LEU A 132 -12.90 -5.74 -9.84
N GLY A 133 -11.75 -6.17 -9.32
CA GLY A 133 -10.46 -6.02 -10.00
C GLY A 133 -10.03 -4.56 -10.14
N THR A 134 -10.31 -3.73 -9.14
CA THR A 134 -10.07 -2.27 -9.21
C THR A 134 -9.22 -1.78 -8.05
N CYS A 135 -8.36 -0.79 -8.29
CA CYS A 135 -7.79 0.11 -7.29
C CYS A 135 -8.06 1.54 -7.78
N VAL A 136 -8.92 2.27 -7.07
CA VAL A 136 -9.36 3.61 -7.49
C VAL A 136 -9.33 4.57 -6.32
N THR A 137 -9.17 5.85 -6.60
CA THR A 137 -9.29 6.89 -5.59
C THR A 137 -10.74 6.98 -5.12
N THR A 138 -10.93 7.07 -3.81
CA THR A 138 -12.23 7.37 -3.22
C THR A 138 -12.13 8.68 -2.46
N THR A 139 -13.11 9.55 -2.62
CA THR A 139 -13.20 10.76 -1.80
C THR A 139 -13.64 10.37 -0.38
N PRO A 140 -13.10 11.00 0.68
CA PRO A 140 -13.55 10.79 2.06
C PRO A 140 -15.04 11.04 2.25
#